data_AF-A0A935RCM2-F1
#
_entry.id   AF-A0A935RCM2-F1
#
_cell.length_a   1.000
_cell.length_b   1.000
_cell.length_c   1.000
_cell.angle_alpha   90.00
_cell.angle_beta   90.00
_cell.angle_gamma   90.00
#
_symmetry.space_group_name_H-M   'P 1'
#
loop_
_entity.id
_entity.type
_entity.pdbx_description
1 polymer ?
#
loop_
_entity_poly.entity_id
_entity_poly.type
_entity_poly.pdbx_seq_one_letter_code
_entity_poly.pdbx_strand_id
1 'polypeptide(L)'
;MQTIQERQGVTMTTAIAALDIKALQKTWAAFDRIAHLRPIRTEEEYDRTVSLMNSLLDRVGDQEDHALSGLLDLVSELVADYDANHFAIEASEPNEVLRYLIELRGLKQGDLAEIVPQSNLSAILAGKRKISATLAGKLAKFFNISPAVFVPG
;
A
#
# COMPACT_ATOMS: atom_id res chain seq x y z
N MET A 1 41.54 50.52 10.77
CA MET A 1 42.08 49.77 9.61
C MET A 1 41.96 48.28 9.97
N GLN A 2 41.22 47.49 9.18
CA GLN A 2 41.11 46.00 9.21
C GLN A 2 40.41 45.38 10.45
N THR A 3 39.51 44.38 10.40
CA THR A 3 39.14 43.37 9.39
C THR A 3 37.74 42.78 9.70
N ILE A 4 36.97 42.51 8.65
CA ILE A 4 35.74 41.68 8.57
C ILE A 4 36.13 40.20 8.75
N GLN A 5 35.41 39.37 9.54
CA GLN A 5 34.85 38.07 9.10
C GLN A 5 34.26 37.20 10.24
N GLU A 6 33.03 36.74 9.98
CA GLU A 6 32.53 35.36 10.15
C GLU A 6 32.90 34.57 11.41
N ARG A 7 31.92 34.30 12.30
CA ARG A 7 31.71 33.00 12.98
C ARG A 7 30.26 32.84 13.46
N GLN A 8 29.31 32.71 12.54
CA GLN A 8 27.97 32.17 12.82
C GLN A 8 27.78 30.94 11.93
N GLY A 9 28.57 29.90 12.24
CA GLY A 9 28.54 28.57 11.62
C GLY A 9 28.89 27.52 12.66
N VAL A 10 28.49 27.76 13.92
CA VAL A 10 28.80 26.89 15.04
C VAL A 10 27.67 25.86 15.15
N THR A 11 28.06 24.60 14.94
CA THR A 11 27.45 23.37 15.50
C THR A 11 26.13 22.86 14.91
N MET A 12 26.12 22.51 13.62
CA MET A 12 25.30 21.41 13.09
C MET A 12 26.15 20.27 12.49
N THR A 13 27.46 20.27 12.76
CA THR A 13 28.42 19.31 12.15
C THR A 13 29.09 18.38 13.17
N THR A 14 28.81 18.51 14.47
CA THR A 14 29.62 17.81 15.50
C THR A 14 28.93 16.63 16.20
N ALA A 15 27.67 16.29 15.85
CA ALA A 15 26.93 15.21 16.52
C ALA A 15 26.71 13.95 15.68
N ILE A 16 27.26 13.86 14.47
CA ILE A 16 27.51 12.55 13.85
C ILE A 16 28.91 12.18 14.32
N ALA A 17 29.02 11.55 15.49
CA ALA A 17 30.24 10.84 15.85
C ALA A 17 30.65 10.02 14.61
N ALA A 18 31.88 10.21 14.14
CA ALA A 18 32.36 9.65 12.87
C ALA A 18 31.85 8.20 12.72
N LEU A 19 30.88 8.00 11.83
CA LEU A 19 30.21 6.71 11.63
C LEU A 19 31.30 5.67 11.38
N ASP A 20 31.46 4.71 12.29
CA ASP A 20 32.40 3.62 12.09
C ASP A 20 31.83 2.67 11.03
N ILE A 21 32.20 2.95 9.77
CA ILE A 21 31.74 2.19 8.60
C ILE A 21 32.14 0.72 8.70
N LYS A 22 33.26 0.38 9.36
CA LYS A 22 33.68 -1.02 9.51
C LYS A 22 32.79 -1.74 10.51
N ALA A 23 32.47 -1.09 11.62
CA ALA A 23 31.51 -1.63 12.59
C ALA A 23 30.13 -1.78 11.95
N LEU A 24 29.66 -0.76 11.21
CA LEU A 24 28.39 -0.81 10.49
C LEU A 24 28.36 -1.97 9.48
N GLN A 25 29.41 -2.13 8.66
CA GLN A 25 29.51 -3.23 7.69
C GLN A 25 29.43 -4.60 8.38
N LYS A 26 30.11 -4.76 9.52
CA LYS A 26 30.08 -6.02 10.29
C LYS A 26 28.68 -6.29 10.85
N THR A 27 28.04 -5.28 11.42
CA THR A 27 26.67 -5.39 11.97
C THR A 27 25.66 -5.67 10.87
N TRP A 28 25.76 -4.97 9.74
CA TRP A 28 24.95 -5.20 8.55
C TRP A 28 25.09 -6.63 8.04
N ALA A 29 26.31 -7.15 7.91
CA ALA A 29 26.55 -8.53 7.47
C ALA A 29 26.00 -9.58 8.46
N ALA A 30 25.89 -9.27 9.75
CA ALA A 30 25.24 -10.15 10.72
C ALA A 30 23.71 -10.10 10.57
N PHE A 31 23.16 -8.90 10.40
CA PHE A 31 21.73 -8.67 10.19
C PHE A 31 21.22 -9.29 8.87
N ASP A 32 21.91 -9.04 7.75
CA ASP A 32 21.56 -9.55 6.41
C ASP A 32 21.55 -11.09 6.36
N ARG A 33 22.36 -11.78 7.19
CA ARG A 33 22.33 -13.24 7.30
C ARG A 33 21.08 -13.80 7.98
N ILE A 34 20.37 -12.98 8.75
CA ILE A 34 19.19 -13.38 9.51
C ILE A 34 17.93 -12.89 8.78
N ALA A 35 17.91 -11.60 8.44
CA ALA A 35 16.73 -10.95 7.86
C ALA A 35 16.70 -11.02 6.33
N HIS A 36 17.84 -11.24 5.66
CA HIS A 36 17.95 -11.18 4.20
C HIS A 36 17.35 -9.91 3.57
N LEU A 37 17.43 -8.78 4.29
CA LEU A 37 16.78 -7.54 3.91
C LEU A 37 17.48 -6.87 2.73
N ARG A 38 16.87 -6.95 1.55
CA ARG A 38 17.38 -6.40 0.29
C ARG A 38 16.20 -5.95 -0.58
N PRO A 39 16.44 -5.11 -1.60
CA PRO A 39 15.41 -4.81 -2.60
C PRO A 39 14.87 -6.11 -3.21
N ILE A 40 13.55 -6.23 -3.25
CA ILE A 40 12.86 -7.43 -3.74
C ILE A 40 12.87 -7.40 -5.27
N ARG A 41 13.34 -8.48 -5.91
CA ARG A 41 13.43 -8.59 -7.39
C ARG A 41 12.78 -9.86 -7.93
N THR A 42 12.46 -10.80 -7.06
CA THR A 42 11.88 -12.11 -7.40
C THR A 42 10.76 -12.45 -6.43
N GLU A 43 9.88 -13.35 -6.84
CA GLU A 43 8.76 -13.85 -6.00
C GLU A 43 9.27 -14.58 -4.75
N GLU A 44 10.37 -15.34 -4.84
CA GLU A 44 10.96 -16.01 -3.68
C GLU A 44 11.47 -15.00 -2.63
N GLU A 45 12.07 -13.90 -3.07
CA GLU A 45 12.49 -12.80 -2.19
C GLU A 45 11.29 -12.09 -1.58
N TYR A 46 10.19 -11.97 -2.34
CA TYR A 46 8.94 -11.38 -1.86
C TYR A 46 8.33 -12.21 -0.73
N ASP A 47 8.11 -13.50 -0.96
CA ASP A 47 7.52 -14.41 0.03
C ASP A 47 8.32 -14.43 1.35
N ARG A 48 9.65 -14.42 1.23
CA ARG A 48 10.54 -14.35 2.40
C ARG A 48 10.38 -13.04 3.16
N THR A 49 10.30 -11.92 2.44
CA THR A 49 10.17 -10.59 3.04
C THR A 49 8.80 -10.41 3.69
N VAL A 50 7.73 -10.93 3.09
CA VAL A 50 6.39 -10.99 3.69
C VAL A 50 6.39 -11.85 4.96
N SER A 51 7.06 -13.01 4.95
CA SER A 51 7.18 -13.85 6.15
C SER A 51 7.90 -13.13 7.30
N LEU A 52 8.96 -12.37 6.98
CA LEU A 52 9.64 -11.51 7.95
C LEU A 52 8.70 -10.41 8.47
N MET A 53 7.98 -9.72 7.58
CA MET A 53 7.02 -8.68 7.95
C MET A 53 5.97 -9.19 8.94
N ASN A 54 5.37 -10.36 8.66
CA ASN A 54 4.39 -10.98 9.54
C ASN A 54 4.97 -11.32 10.92
N SER A 55 6.20 -11.85 10.95
CA SER A 55 6.88 -12.13 12.21
C SER A 55 7.19 -10.87 13.02
N LEU A 56 7.46 -9.75 12.34
CA LEU A 56 7.66 -8.45 12.98
C LEU A 56 6.34 -7.88 13.51
N LEU A 57 5.26 -7.98 12.75
CA LEU A 57 3.90 -7.59 13.18
C LEU A 57 3.49 -8.33 14.45
N ASP A 58 3.67 -9.66 14.48
CA ASP A 58 3.37 -10.48 15.66
C ASP A 58 4.18 -10.06 16.90
N ARG A 59 5.40 -9.54 16.68
CA ARG A 59 6.29 -9.14 17.76
C ARG A 59 6.06 -7.70 18.25
N VAL A 60 5.84 -6.77 17.34
CA VAL A 60 5.57 -5.36 17.62
C VAL A 60 4.18 -5.22 18.25
N GLY A 61 3.18 -5.93 17.72
CA GLY A 61 1.79 -5.81 18.15
C GLY A 61 1.30 -4.37 18.10
N ASP A 62 0.60 -3.93 19.14
CA ASP A 62 0.05 -2.57 19.26
C ASP A 62 1.05 -1.55 19.84
N GLN A 63 2.34 -1.90 19.94
CA GLN A 63 3.35 -1.05 20.57
C GLN A 63 4.06 -0.18 19.52
N GLU A 64 3.54 1.02 19.27
CA GLU A 64 4.11 1.95 18.28
C GLU A 64 5.60 2.25 18.54
N ASP A 65 6.01 2.40 19.82
CA ASP A 65 7.40 2.68 20.22
C ASP A 65 8.31 1.42 20.32
N HIS A 66 7.89 0.28 19.79
CA HIS A 66 8.69 -0.94 19.86
C HIS A 66 10.03 -0.78 19.11
N ALA A 67 11.11 -1.38 19.63
CA ALA A 67 12.46 -1.26 19.06
C ALA A 67 12.58 -1.79 17.61
N LEU A 68 11.60 -2.56 17.14
CA LEU A 68 11.53 -3.09 15.79
C LEU A 68 10.55 -2.34 14.87
N SER A 69 9.83 -1.33 15.36
CA SER A 69 8.84 -0.59 14.54
C SER A 69 9.49 0.01 13.30
N GLY A 70 10.65 0.65 13.42
CA GLY A 70 11.36 1.19 12.26
C GLY A 70 11.87 0.13 11.28
N LEU A 71 12.08 -1.11 11.72
CA LEU A 71 12.39 -2.22 10.80
C LEU A 71 11.12 -2.72 10.11
N LEU A 72 10.01 -2.82 10.83
CA LEU A 72 8.70 -3.16 10.27
C LEU A 72 8.32 -2.17 9.17
N ASP A 73 8.43 -0.86 9.43
CA ASP A 73 8.14 0.19 8.44
C ASP A 73 8.96 0.00 7.17
N LEU A 74 10.28 -0.23 7.30
CA LEU A 74 11.17 -0.44 6.15
C LEU A 74 10.81 -1.70 5.36
N VAL A 75 10.51 -2.81 6.04
CA VAL A 75 10.11 -4.06 5.40
C VAL A 75 8.78 -3.89 4.68
N SER A 76 7.81 -3.21 5.30
CA SER A 76 6.51 -2.91 4.71
C SER A 76 6.63 -2.06 3.44
N GLU A 77 7.54 -1.08 3.43
CA GLU A 77 7.81 -0.27 2.23
C GLU A 77 8.39 -1.12 1.08
N LEU A 78 9.30 -2.06 1.37
CA LEU A 78 9.86 -2.95 0.34
C LEU A 78 8.80 -3.87 -0.27
N VAL A 79 7.91 -4.43 0.56
CA VAL A 79 6.78 -5.25 0.09
C VAL A 79 5.84 -4.41 -0.78
N ALA A 80 5.47 -3.21 -0.32
CA ALA A 80 4.58 -2.32 -1.05
C ALA A 80 5.15 -1.85 -2.40
N ASP A 81 6.46 -1.57 -2.47
CA ASP A 81 7.14 -1.22 -3.73
C ASP A 81 7.13 -2.41 -4.71
N TYR A 82 7.40 -3.63 -4.23
CA TYR A 82 7.32 -4.81 -5.08
C TYR A 82 5.89 -5.04 -5.59
N ASP A 83 4.90 -4.96 -4.70
CA ASP A 83 3.47 -5.11 -5.04
C ASP A 83 3.05 -4.08 -6.08
N ALA A 84 3.38 -2.81 -5.90
CA ALA A 84 3.02 -1.75 -6.86
C ALA A 84 3.58 -2.02 -8.27
N ASN A 85 4.75 -2.64 -8.37
CA ASN A 85 5.42 -2.91 -9.64
C ASN A 85 5.02 -4.25 -10.29
N HIS A 86 4.61 -5.25 -9.51
CA HIS A 86 4.34 -6.62 -9.99
C HIS A 86 2.88 -7.03 -9.90
N PHE A 87 2.21 -6.59 -8.84
CA PHE A 87 0.78 -6.74 -8.60
C PHE A 87 0.15 -5.35 -8.62
N ALA A 88 0.37 -4.62 -9.71
CA ALA A 88 -0.44 -3.45 -9.98
C ALA A 88 -1.88 -3.88 -9.73
N ILE A 89 -2.54 -3.23 -8.78
CA ILE A 89 -3.96 -3.43 -8.55
C ILE A 89 -4.58 -2.97 -9.86
N GLU A 90 -4.80 -3.90 -10.79
CA GLU A 90 -5.61 -3.63 -11.97
C GLU A 90 -6.87 -3.01 -11.42
N ALA A 91 -7.19 -1.81 -11.88
CA ALA A 91 -8.40 -1.13 -11.45
C ALA A 91 -9.53 -2.14 -11.65
N SER A 92 -10.08 -2.66 -10.53
CA SER A 92 -11.03 -3.77 -10.61
C SER A 92 -12.12 -3.34 -11.56
N GLU A 93 -12.44 -4.19 -12.53
CA GLU A 93 -13.38 -3.81 -13.57
C GLU A 93 -14.69 -3.35 -12.88
N PRO A 94 -15.34 -2.27 -13.34
CA PRO A 94 -16.48 -1.67 -12.65
C PRO A 94 -17.61 -2.64 -12.25
N ASN A 95 -17.76 -3.76 -12.98
CA ASN A 95 -18.70 -4.83 -12.66
C ASN A 95 -18.28 -5.68 -11.44
N GLU A 96 -16.98 -5.89 -11.22
CA GLU A 96 -16.43 -6.57 -10.05
C GLU A 96 -16.58 -5.71 -8.80
N VAL A 97 -16.26 -4.42 -8.90
CA VAL A 97 -16.51 -3.44 -7.83
C VAL A 97 -17.99 -3.46 -7.43
N LEU A 98 -18.90 -3.43 -8.41
CA LEU A 98 -20.33 -3.51 -8.14
C LEU A 98 -20.73 -4.82 -7.45
N ARG A 99 -20.17 -5.96 -7.87
CA ARG A 99 -20.45 -7.25 -7.24
C ARG A 99 -19.99 -7.26 -5.78
N TYR A 100 -18.77 -6.81 -5.53
CA TYR A 100 -18.20 -6.73 -4.20
C TYR A 100 -19.07 -5.86 -3.28
N LEU A 101 -19.54 -4.70 -3.75
CA LEU A 101 -20.40 -3.82 -2.95
C LEU A 101 -21.78 -4.41 -2.65
N ILE A 102 -22.34 -5.18 -3.57
CA ILE A 102 -23.59 -5.93 -3.36
C ILE A 102 -23.37 -6.98 -2.26
N GLU A 103 -22.29 -7.76 -2.36
CA GLU A 103 -21.95 -8.81 -1.39
C GLU A 103 -21.62 -8.24 0.00
N LEU A 104 -20.78 -7.21 0.05
CA LEU A 104 -20.36 -6.53 1.28
C LEU A 104 -21.55 -5.97 2.08
N ARG A 105 -22.60 -5.52 1.38
CA ARG A 105 -23.82 -5.01 2.01
C ARG A 105 -24.93 -6.05 2.16
N GLY A 106 -24.68 -7.31 1.79
CA GLY A 106 -25.68 -8.38 1.84
C GLY A 106 -26.91 -8.13 0.95
N LEU A 107 -26.75 -7.34 -0.12
CA LEU A 107 -27.84 -6.96 -1.02
C LEU A 107 -28.11 -8.07 -2.02
N LYS A 108 -29.37 -8.19 -2.41
CA LYS A 108 -29.81 -8.95 -3.58
C LYS A 108 -29.87 -8.03 -4.78
N GLN A 109 -29.74 -8.59 -5.98
CA GLN A 109 -29.89 -7.82 -7.22
C GLN A 109 -31.23 -7.08 -7.32
N GLY A 110 -32.30 -7.63 -6.72
CA GLY A 110 -33.61 -7.00 -6.65
C GLY A 110 -33.62 -5.69 -5.85
N ASP A 111 -32.71 -5.53 -4.89
CA ASP A 111 -32.63 -4.32 -4.06
C ASP A 111 -32.10 -3.11 -4.86
N LEU A 112 -31.50 -3.36 -6.02
CA LEU A 112 -31.03 -2.32 -6.95
C LEU A 112 -32.02 -2.04 -8.09
N ALA A 113 -33.20 -2.66 -8.10
CA ALA A 113 -34.15 -2.58 -9.22
C ALA A 113 -34.62 -1.15 -9.54
N GLU A 114 -34.71 -0.28 -8.53
CA GLU A 114 -35.06 1.15 -8.71
C GLU A 114 -33.94 1.96 -9.40
N ILE A 115 -32.70 1.49 -9.31
CA ILE A 115 -31.51 2.16 -9.88
C ILE A 115 -31.23 1.64 -11.27
N VAL A 116 -31.28 0.32 -11.42
CA VAL A 116 -30.95 -0.40 -12.64
C VAL A 116 -31.91 -1.59 -12.81
N PRO A 117 -32.57 -1.73 -13.98
CA PRO A 117 -33.42 -2.88 -14.25
C PRO A 117 -32.64 -4.19 -14.07
N GLN A 118 -33.29 -5.22 -13.50
CA GLN A 118 -32.64 -6.50 -13.18
C GLN A 118 -31.93 -7.13 -14.39
N SER A 119 -32.52 -7.07 -15.59
CA SER A 119 -31.89 -7.59 -16.82
C SER A 119 -30.58 -6.86 -17.16
N ASN A 120 -30.52 -5.55 -16.93
CA ASN A 120 -29.31 -4.75 -17.14
C ASN A 120 -28.28 -5.04 -16.06
N LEU A 121 -28.69 -5.17 -14.79
CA LEU A 121 -27.80 -5.50 -13.68
C LEU A 121 -27.12 -6.85 -13.89
N SER A 122 -27.88 -7.89 -14.26
CA SER A 122 -27.32 -9.20 -14.59
C SER A 122 -26.32 -9.13 -15.75
N ALA A 123 -26.61 -8.36 -16.80
CA ALA A 123 -25.70 -8.19 -17.93
C ALA A 123 -24.42 -7.43 -17.56
N ILE A 124 -24.52 -6.42 -16.69
CA ILE A 124 -23.37 -5.67 -16.16
C ILE A 124 -22.50 -6.59 -15.31
N LEU A 125 -23.10 -7.29 -14.35
CA LEU A 125 -22.38 -8.24 -13.50
C LEU A 125 -21.73 -9.34 -14.36
N ALA A 126 -22.35 -9.81 -15.43
CA ALA A 126 -21.73 -10.78 -16.34
C ALA A 126 -20.63 -10.19 -17.26
N GLY A 127 -20.29 -8.89 -17.14
CA GLY A 127 -19.30 -8.22 -18.00
C GLY A 127 -19.78 -7.95 -19.43
N LYS A 128 -21.05 -8.29 -19.75
CA LYS A 128 -21.64 -8.16 -21.09
C LYS A 128 -22.07 -6.71 -21.39
N ARG A 129 -22.11 -5.85 -20.38
CA ARG A 129 -22.52 -4.45 -20.51
C ARG A 129 -21.69 -3.56 -19.60
N LYS A 130 -21.17 -2.46 -20.15
CA LYS A 130 -20.45 -1.45 -19.36
C LYS A 130 -21.40 -0.60 -18.52
N ILE A 131 -20.92 -0.12 -17.39
CA ILE A 131 -21.60 0.89 -16.57
C ILE A 131 -21.45 2.24 -17.27
N SER A 132 -22.56 2.93 -17.56
CA SER A 132 -22.52 4.29 -18.13
C SER A 132 -22.22 5.32 -17.03
N ALA A 133 -21.68 6.49 -17.39
CA ALA A 133 -21.41 7.57 -16.43
C ALA A 133 -22.67 7.98 -15.61
N THR A 134 -23.84 7.99 -16.25
CA THR A 134 -25.11 8.26 -15.57
C THR A 134 -25.45 7.18 -14.54
N LEU A 135 -25.25 5.91 -14.88
CA LEU A 135 -25.49 4.79 -13.95
C LEU A 135 -24.46 4.78 -12.82
N ALA A 136 -23.19 5.02 -13.13
CA ALA A 136 -22.12 5.19 -12.16
C ALA A 136 -22.49 6.25 -11.11
N GLY A 137 -23.00 7.41 -11.54
CA GLY A 137 -23.47 8.45 -10.61
C GLY A 137 -24.63 8.02 -9.72
N LYS A 138 -25.57 7.20 -10.22
CA LYS A 138 -26.67 6.67 -9.40
C LYS A 138 -26.19 5.62 -8.39
N LEU A 139 -25.34 4.69 -8.83
CA LEU A 139 -24.74 3.66 -7.97
C LEU A 139 -23.87 4.30 -6.90
N ALA A 140 -23.04 5.28 -7.25
CA ALA A 140 -22.22 6.04 -6.33
C ALA A 140 -23.03 6.71 -5.22
N LYS A 141 -24.18 7.31 -5.55
CA LYS A 141 -25.10 7.89 -4.56
C LYS A 141 -25.70 6.82 -3.64
N PHE A 142 -26.11 5.68 -4.18
CA PHE A 142 -26.67 4.59 -3.38
C PHE A 142 -25.63 3.95 -2.44
N PHE A 143 -24.40 3.76 -2.93
CA PHE A 143 -23.31 3.21 -2.13
C PHE A 143 -22.58 4.26 -1.28
N ASN A 144 -22.87 5.55 -1.45
CA ASN A 144 -22.17 6.65 -0.78
C ASN A 144 -20.64 6.61 -0.97
N ILE A 145 -20.21 6.45 -2.23
CA ILE A 145 -18.79 6.38 -2.63
C ILE A 145 -18.55 7.25 -3.87
N SER A 146 -17.28 7.45 -4.25
CA SER A 146 -16.93 8.18 -5.47
C SER A 146 -17.40 7.44 -6.73
N PRO A 147 -17.99 8.12 -7.75
CA PRO A 147 -18.36 7.48 -9.01
C PRO A 147 -17.17 7.00 -9.83
N ALA A 148 -15.94 7.47 -9.52
CA ALA A 148 -14.73 7.06 -10.22
C ALA A 148 -14.50 5.54 -10.18
N VAL A 149 -14.95 4.86 -9.12
CA VAL A 149 -14.81 3.39 -8.97
C VAL A 149 -15.65 2.59 -9.96
N PHE A 150 -16.61 3.22 -10.64
CA PHE A 150 -17.47 2.59 -11.65
C PHE A 150 -17.14 3.05 -13.08
N VAL A 151 -16.07 3.81 -13.25
CA VAL A 151 -15.59 4.28 -14.57
C VAL A 151 -14.34 3.47 -14.91
N PRO A 152 -14.20 2.96 -16.14
CA PRO A 152 -12.96 2.30 -16.56
C PRO A 152 -11.75 3.24 -16.39
N GLY A 153 -10.62 2.70 -15.91
CA GLY A 153 -9.34 3.39 -15.89
C GLY A 153 -8.80 3.70 -17.29
#